data_AF-A0A9Q3CRX5-F1
#
_entry.id   AF-A0A9Q3CRX5-F1
#
_cell.length_a   1.000
_cell.length_b   1.000
_cell.length_c   1.000
_cell.angle_alpha   90.00
_cell.angle_beta   90.00
_cell.angle_gamma   90.00
#
_symmetry.space_group_name_H-M   'P 1'
#
loop_
_entity.id
_entity.type
_entity.pdbx_description
1 polymer ?
#
loop_
_entity_poly.entity_id
_entity_poly.type
_entity_poly.pdbx_seq_one_letter_code
_entity_poly.pdbx_strand_id
1 'polypeptide(L)'
;MSYSNKEVLKQLPEAASCRKFSGTGEYDHTEFIDYVDELFIDVPSIPEYWITARLNTEFKGNARIWYIEMKELHGRRSWSW
;
A
#
# COMPACT_ATOMS: atom_id res chain seq x y z
N MET A 1 16.79 -15.85 -10.20
CA MET A 1 17.58 -14.65 -9.81
C MET A 1 16.84 -14.00 -8.66
N SER A 2 17.44 -13.92 -7.47
CA SER A 2 16.84 -13.16 -6.35
C SER A 2 17.31 -11.71 -6.45
N TYR A 3 16.38 -10.78 -6.67
CA TYR A 3 16.65 -9.35 -6.67
C TYR A 3 16.99 -8.88 -5.25
N SER A 4 17.88 -7.90 -5.14
CA SER A 4 18.13 -7.22 -3.86
C SER A 4 16.89 -6.40 -3.47
N ASN A 5 16.59 -6.29 -2.16
CA ASN A 5 15.49 -5.48 -1.65
C ASN A 5 15.48 -4.04 -2.22
N LYS A 6 16.65 -3.47 -2.50
CA LYS A 6 16.77 -2.13 -3.11
C LYS A 6 16.31 -2.07 -4.57
N GLU A 7 16.42 -3.16 -5.32
CA GLU A 7 16.03 -3.23 -6.74
C GLU A 7 14.54 -3.48 -6.90
N VAL A 8 13.95 -4.25 -5.98
CA VAL A 8 12.50 -4.46 -5.87
C VAL A 8 11.79 -3.13 -5.57
N LEU A 9 12.34 -2.35 -4.63
CA LEU A 9 11.81 -1.03 -4.27
C LEU A 9 11.91 0.01 -5.40
N LYS A 10 12.77 -0.19 -6.40
CA LYS A 10 12.86 0.70 -7.58
C LYS A 10 11.77 0.44 -8.63
N GLN A 11 11.13 -0.73 -8.58
CA GLN A 11 10.02 -1.07 -9.48
C GLN A 11 8.69 -0.49 -8.99
N LEU A 12 8.63 -0.18 -7.69
CA LEU A 12 7.55 0.60 -7.10
C LEU A 12 7.62 2.05 -7.61
N PRO A 13 6.48 2.69 -7.94
CA PRO A 13 6.41 4.14 -8.17
C PRO A 13 7.10 4.93 -7.05
N GLU A 14 7.51 6.18 -7.25
CA GLU A 14 8.07 6.96 -6.13
C GLU A 14 7.02 7.25 -5.06
N ALA A 15 7.38 7.18 -3.78
CA ALA A 15 6.44 7.43 -2.68
C ALA A 15 5.84 8.85 -2.67
N ALA A 16 6.48 9.79 -3.37
CA ALA A 16 6.01 11.15 -3.57
C ALA A 16 5.05 11.29 -4.78
N SER A 17 5.14 10.40 -5.77
CA SER A 17 4.19 10.36 -6.90
C SER A 17 2.93 9.56 -6.56
N CYS A 18 2.95 8.81 -5.46
CA CYS A 18 1.78 8.07 -4.98
C CYS A 18 0.70 8.97 -4.42
N ARG A 19 -0.53 8.64 -4.80
CA ARG A 19 -1.74 9.21 -4.22
C ARG A 19 -1.71 9.03 -2.71
N LYS A 20 -2.13 10.07 -2.00
CA LYS A 20 -2.24 10.06 -0.56
C LYS A 20 -3.71 9.93 -0.20
N PHE A 21 -4.05 8.93 0.60
CA PHE A 21 -5.43 8.67 1.00
C PHE A 21 -5.67 9.23 2.39
N SER A 22 -6.64 10.15 2.50
CA SER A 22 -7.08 10.71 3.79
C SER A 22 -8.41 10.12 4.26
N GLY A 23 -9.17 9.46 3.37
CA GLY A 23 -10.46 8.87 3.70
C GLY A 23 -11.56 9.90 3.95
N THR A 24 -11.39 11.11 3.42
CA THR A 24 -12.31 12.24 3.64
C THR A 24 -13.11 12.62 2.39
N GLY A 25 -12.74 12.09 1.22
CA GLY A 25 -13.47 12.34 -0.03
C GLY A 25 -14.54 11.27 -0.28
N GLU A 26 -15.66 11.69 -0.85
CA GLU A 26 -16.63 10.77 -1.45
C GLU A 26 -15.89 10.05 -2.61
N TYR A 27 -15.85 8.71 -2.60
CA TYR A 27 -15.12 7.85 -3.56
C TYR A 27 -13.59 7.77 -3.45
N ASP A 28 -12.94 8.47 -2.50
CA ASP A 28 -11.48 8.39 -2.27
C ASP A 28 -11.02 6.94 -1.98
N HIS A 29 -11.90 6.11 -1.42
CA HIS A 29 -11.60 4.74 -1.03
C HIS A 29 -11.56 3.78 -2.22
N THR A 30 -12.46 3.93 -3.20
CA THR A 30 -12.50 3.07 -4.40
C THR A 30 -11.27 3.33 -5.25
N GLU A 31 -10.96 4.60 -5.51
CA GLU A 31 -9.77 4.98 -6.27
C GLU A 31 -8.47 4.55 -5.59
N PHE A 32 -8.45 4.51 -4.26
CA PHE A 32 -7.30 4.00 -3.51
C PHE A 32 -7.18 2.48 -3.58
N ILE A 33 -8.28 1.74 -3.48
CA ILE A 33 -8.28 0.28 -3.61
C ILE A 33 -7.84 -0.13 -5.02
N ASP A 34 -8.42 0.48 -6.06
CA ASP A 34 -8.06 0.22 -7.46
C ASP A 34 -6.55 0.47 -7.68
N TYR A 35 -6.03 1.57 -7.12
CA TYR A 35 -4.60 1.87 -7.17
C TYR A 35 -3.74 0.80 -6.50
N VAL A 36 -4.15 0.29 -5.34
CA VAL A 36 -3.38 -0.77 -4.65
C VAL A 36 -3.44 -2.08 -5.45
N ASP A 37 -4.59 -2.40 -6.04
CA ASP A 37 -4.75 -3.57 -6.90
C ASP A 37 -3.87 -3.46 -8.17
N GLU A 38 -3.78 -2.28 -8.77
CA GLU A 38 -2.86 -2.00 -9.88
C GLU A 38 -1.40 -2.24 -9.48
N LEU A 39 -0.96 -1.84 -8.27
CA LEU A 39 0.39 -2.14 -7.79
C LEU A 39 0.68 -3.65 -7.70
N PHE A 40 -0.32 -4.44 -7.34
CA PHE A 40 -0.20 -5.90 -7.28
C PHE A 40 -0.15 -6.53 -8.67
N ILE A 41 -0.86 -5.96 -9.65
CA ILE A 41 -0.90 -6.44 -11.04
C ILE A 41 0.36 -6.06 -11.79
N ASP A 42 0.80 -4.80 -11.68
CA ASP A 42 1.91 -4.24 -12.45
C ASP A 42 3.28 -4.76 -11.97
N VAL A 43 3.36 -5.18 -10.71
CA VAL A 43 4.62 -5.61 -10.11
C VAL A 43 4.50 -6.96 -9.38
N PRO A 44 4.20 -8.06 -10.11
CA PRO A 44 3.95 -9.38 -9.52
C PRO A 44 5.20 -10.00 -8.87
N SER A 45 6.38 -9.45 -9.15
CA SER A 45 7.65 -9.84 -8.56
C SER A 45 7.85 -9.29 -7.14
N ILE A 46 7.00 -8.36 -6.69
CA ILE A 46 7.11 -7.71 -5.38
C ILE A 46 6.35 -8.51 -4.33
N PRO A 47 7.03 -8.96 -3.26
CA PRO A 47 6.35 -9.55 -2.13
C PRO A 47 5.31 -8.61 -1.52
N GLU A 48 4.15 -9.15 -1.20
CA GLU A 48 3.01 -8.42 -0.65
C GLU A 48 3.35 -7.57 0.59
N TYR A 49 4.31 -8.02 1.40
CA TYR A 49 4.77 -7.28 2.58
C TYR A 49 5.40 -5.92 2.23
N TRP A 50 6.02 -5.78 1.06
CA TRP A 50 6.61 -4.51 0.62
C TRP A 50 5.53 -3.51 0.22
N ILE A 51 4.50 -3.98 -0.48
CA ILE A 51 3.36 -3.16 -0.90
C ILE A 51 2.59 -2.70 0.35
N THR A 52 2.24 -3.63 1.25
CA THR A 52 1.54 -3.29 2.51
C THR A 52 2.37 -2.43 3.48
N ALA A 53 3.71 -2.56 3.45
CA ALA A 53 4.61 -1.67 4.20
C ALA A 53 4.59 -0.25 3.63
N ARG A 54 4.53 -0.11 2.31
CA ARG A 54 4.43 1.17 1.61
C ARG A 54 3.13 1.90 1.92
N LEU A 55 2.00 1.20 2.04
CA LEU A 55 0.70 1.81 2.35
C LEU A 55 0.74 2.68 3.64
N ASN A 56 1.57 2.33 4.64
CA ASN A 56 1.73 3.15 5.86
C ASN A 56 2.20 4.59 5.59
N THR A 57 2.82 4.83 4.43
CA THR A 57 3.31 6.14 3.98
C THR A 57 2.33 6.85 3.03
N GLU A 58 1.33 6.13 2.52
CA GLU A 58 0.32 6.63 1.59
C GLU A 58 -0.94 7.08 2.32
N PHE A 59 -1.25 6.43 3.45
CA PHE A 59 -2.25 6.90 4.38
C PHE A 59 -1.85 8.21 5.09
N LYS A 60 -2.79 9.15 5.19
CA LYS A 60 -2.65 10.41 5.94
C LYS A 60 -3.79 10.60 6.95
N GLY A 61 -3.54 11.41 7.98
CA GLY A 61 -4.54 11.78 8.98
C GLY A 61 -5.20 10.57 9.63
N ASN A 62 -6.53 10.59 9.73
CA ASN A 62 -7.32 9.54 10.38
C ASN A 62 -7.21 8.19 9.66
N ALA A 63 -7.06 8.16 8.33
CA ALA A 63 -6.87 6.91 7.59
C ALA A 63 -5.59 6.18 7.99
N ARG A 64 -4.52 6.93 8.33
CA ARG A 64 -3.26 6.34 8.81
C ARG A 64 -3.43 5.72 10.19
N ILE A 65 -4.13 6.43 11.08
CA ILE A 65 -4.42 5.94 12.44
C ILE A 65 -5.23 4.66 12.35
N TRP A 66 -6.33 4.68 11.59
CA TRP A 66 -7.17 3.51 11.34
C TRP A 66 -6.36 2.32 10.80
N TYR A 67 -5.51 2.53 9.79
CA TYR A 67 -4.73 1.42 9.21
C TYR A 67 -3.74 0.81 10.21
N ILE A 68 -3.11 1.62 11.06
CA ILE A 68 -2.22 1.14 12.12
C ILE A 68 -3.02 0.32 13.15
N GLU A 69 -4.15 0.84 13.62
CA GLU A 69 -5.02 0.16 14.58
C GLU A 69 -5.54 -1.18 14.04
N MET A 70 -5.96 -1.22 12.77
CA MET A 70 -6.41 -2.46 12.13
C MET A 70 -5.29 -3.51 12.07
N LYS A 71 -4.04 -3.09 11.80
CA LYS A 71 -2.89 -4.00 11.80
C LYS A 71 -2.54 -4.52 13.20
N GLU A 72 -2.75 -3.73 14.24
CA GLU A 72 -2.56 -4.15 15.62
C GLU A 72 -3.65 -5.14 16.06
N LEU A 73 -4.90 -4.87 15.72
CA LEU A 73 -6.05 -5.69 16.09
C LEU A 73 -6.11 -7.03 15.34
N HIS A 74 -5.78 -7.03 14.04
CA HIS A 74 -5.96 -8.20 13.17
C HIS A 74 -4.64 -8.88 12.77
N GLY A 75 -3.50 -8.33 13.21
CA GLY A 75 -2.17 -8.75 12.79
C GLY A 75 -1.88 -8.39 11.34
N ARG A 76 -0.78 -8.93 10.80
CA ARG A 76 -0.46 -8.82 9.38
C ARG A 76 -1.28 -9.86 8.62
N ARG A 77 -2.28 -9.40 7.87
CA ARG A 77 -3.06 -10.24 6.94
C ARG A 77 -2.65 -9.98 5.51
N SER A 78 -2.94 -10.96 4.66
CA SER A 78 -2.79 -10.79 3.22
C SER A 78 -3.72 -9.68 2.74
N TRP A 79 -3.31 -8.88 1.76
CA TRP A 79 -4.19 -7.93 1.07
C TRP A 79 -5.43 -8.61 0.48
N SER A 80 -5.29 -9.87 0.05
CA SER A 80 -6.37 -10.67 -0.54
C SER A 80 -7.34 -11.31 0.47
N TRP A 81 -7.21 -11.02 1.77
CA TRP A 81 -8.01 -11.63 2.83
C TRP A 81 -9.44 -11.12 2.90
#